data_AF-A0A2D6PJ67-F1
#
_entry.id   AF-A0A2D6PJ67-F1
#
_cell.length_a   1.000
_cell.length_b   1.000
_cell.length_c   1.000
_cell.angle_alpha   90.00
_cell.angle_beta   90.00
_cell.angle_gamma   90.00
#
_symmetry.space_group_name_H-M   'P 1'
#
loop_
_entity.id
_entity.type
_entity.pdbx_description
1 polymer ?
#
loop_
_entity_poly.entity_id
_entity_poly.type
_entity_poly.pdbx_seq_one_letter_code
_entity_poly.pdbx_strand_id
1 'polypeptide(L)'
;NRISERVISIPAAELRDLEKAILSFSVFCSRDEKDLLDIRVNGKSVYSDVPFCNLRRAEIEIDRDLIRGGSNSVTFAGEGDYALEQIEWQSLLRGERASEFAFVIDTDDYKDARRGIRDVFVVFDFALSNDLKTFDFFINEEEIEVNTFDDSFLITISDFLEDGSNLIKLRPRNSFDIIEMRVELE
;
A
#
# COMPACT_ATOMS: atom_id res chain seq x y z
N ASN A 1 -27.37 14.09 -19.65
CA ASN A 1 -26.30 13.14 -19.24
C ASN A 1 -25.08 13.93 -18.87
N ARG A 2 -24.80 14.03 -17.57
CA ARG A 2 -23.53 14.58 -17.08
C ARG A 2 -22.50 13.45 -17.09
N ILE A 3 -21.31 13.76 -17.58
CA ILE A 3 -20.21 12.81 -17.68
C ILE A 3 -18.99 13.47 -17.03
N SER A 4 -18.32 12.73 -16.16
CA SER A 4 -17.03 13.11 -15.57
C SER A 4 -16.04 11.98 -15.80
N GLU A 5 -14.81 12.31 -16.15
CA GLU A 5 -13.75 11.33 -16.40
C GLU A 5 -12.55 11.59 -15.48
N ARG A 6 -11.92 10.52 -15.04
CA ARG A 6 -10.64 10.51 -14.32
C ARG A 6 -9.71 9.52 -14.99
N VAL A 7 -8.41 9.83 -14.97
CA VAL A 7 -7.36 8.94 -15.47
C VAL A 7 -6.51 8.51 -14.30
N ILE A 8 -6.31 7.20 -14.17
CA ILE A 8 -5.53 6.57 -13.11
C ILE A 8 -4.39 5.81 -13.76
N SER A 9 -3.17 5.99 -13.26
CA SER A 9 -2.00 5.28 -13.79
C SER A 9 -1.66 4.10 -12.89
N ILE A 10 -1.60 2.89 -13.45
CA ILE A 10 -1.19 1.68 -12.75
C ILE A 10 0.10 1.17 -13.39
N PRO A 11 1.25 1.20 -12.70
CA PRO A 11 2.50 0.63 -13.21
C PRO A 11 2.34 -0.81 -13.71
N ALA A 12 3.06 -1.16 -14.78
CA ALA A 12 3.02 -2.52 -15.32
C ALA A 12 3.49 -3.58 -14.31
N ALA A 13 4.36 -3.19 -13.37
CA ALA A 13 4.79 -4.04 -12.26
C ALA A 13 3.62 -4.36 -11.33
N GLU A 14 2.89 -3.35 -10.86
CA GLU A 14 1.70 -3.52 -10.01
C GLU A 14 0.64 -4.40 -10.67
N LEU A 15 0.38 -4.25 -11.98
CA LEU A 15 -0.62 -5.06 -12.66
C LEU A 15 -0.31 -6.57 -12.63
N ARG A 16 0.97 -6.95 -12.69
CA ARG A 16 1.37 -8.37 -12.64
C ARG A 16 0.94 -8.99 -11.33
N ASP A 17 1.14 -8.24 -10.25
CA ASP A 17 0.90 -8.71 -8.90
C ASP A 17 -0.51 -8.33 -8.41
N LEU A 18 -1.30 -7.54 -9.12
CA LEU A 18 -2.65 -7.14 -8.69
C LEU A 18 -3.55 -8.32 -8.28
N GLU A 19 -3.93 -8.36 -7.01
CA GLU A 19 -4.92 -9.26 -6.42
C GLU A 19 -6.33 -8.71 -6.55
N LYS A 20 -6.52 -7.46 -6.11
CA LYS A 20 -7.80 -6.75 -6.14
C LYS A 20 -7.57 -5.28 -6.48
N ALA A 21 -8.58 -4.65 -7.06
CA ALA A 21 -8.64 -3.21 -7.19
C ALA A 21 -9.97 -2.74 -6.63
N ILE A 22 -9.95 -1.67 -5.85
CA ILE A 22 -11.14 -1.10 -5.21
C ILE A 22 -11.24 0.35 -5.65
N LEU A 23 -12.37 0.72 -6.25
CA LEU A 23 -12.75 2.10 -6.47
C LEU A 23 -13.65 2.52 -5.32
N SER A 24 -13.28 3.59 -4.64
CA SER A 24 -14.04 4.15 -3.52
C SER A 24 -14.39 5.61 -3.77
N PHE A 25 -15.57 6.02 -3.33
CA PHE A 25 -16.09 7.38 -3.58
C PHE A 25 -17.24 7.71 -2.62
N SER A 26 -17.54 9.00 -2.50
CA SER A 26 -18.67 9.52 -1.73
C SER A 26 -19.68 10.18 -2.67
N VAL A 27 -20.97 9.88 -2.51
CA VAL A 27 -22.06 10.47 -3.29
C VAL A 27 -22.88 11.42 -2.42
N PHE A 28 -23.00 12.66 -2.90
CA PHE A 28 -23.96 13.65 -2.39
C PHE A 28 -24.98 13.98 -3.48
N CYS A 29 -26.24 14.14 -3.07
CA CYS A 29 -27.35 14.48 -3.97
C CYS A 29 -28.06 15.71 -3.44
N SER A 30 -28.51 16.60 -4.32
CA SER A 30 -29.23 17.81 -3.92
C SER A 30 -30.69 17.54 -3.55
N ARG A 31 -31.25 16.39 -3.95
CA ARG A 31 -32.65 15.95 -3.72
C ARG A 31 -32.71 14.41 -3.64
N ASP A 32 -33.90 13.88 -3.37
CA ASP A 32 -34.20 12.44 -3.48
C ASP A 32 -34.12 12.01 -4.95
N GLU A 33 -32.92 11.64 -5.38
CA GLU A 33 -32.61 11.26 -6.76
C GLU A 33 -32.99 9.80 -7.02
N LYS A 34 -33.62 9.54 -8.17
CA LYS A 34 -34.05 8.18 -8.59
C LYS A 34 -33.35 7.71 -9.85
N ASP A 35 -32.53 8.56 -10.44
CA ASP A 35 -31.79 8.23 -11.64
C ASP A 35 -30.65 7.26 -11.33
N LEU A 36 -30.10 6.65 -12.38
CA LEU A 36 -28.98 5.74 -12.27
C LEU A 36 -27.65 6.50 -12.32
N LEU A 37 -26.71 6.08 -11.48
CA LEU A 37 -25.30 6.38 -11.62
C LEU A 37 -24.61 5.17 -12.26
N ASP A 38 -24.04 5.40 -13.45
CA ASP A 38 -23.25 4.43 -14.20
C ASP A 38 -21.76 4.77 -14.08
N ILE A 39 -20.96 3.81 -13.63
CA ILE A 39 -19.51 3.93 -13.48
C ILE A 39 -18.86 2.92 -14.40
N ARG A 40 -17.92 3.40 -15.22
CA ARG A 40 -17.21 2.60 -16.22
C ARG A 40 -15.72 2.69 -16.01
N VAL A 41 -15.05 1.54 -16.10
CA VAL A 41 -13.59 1.46 -16.15
C VAL A 41 -13.19 1.00 -17.55
N ASN A 42 -12.34 1.78 -18.22
CA ASN A 42 -11.90 1.54 -19.60
C ASN A 42 -13.07 1.28 -20.57
N GLY A 43 -14.19 2.00 -20.36
CA GLY A 43 -15.41 1.91 -21.16
C GLY A 43 -16.37 0.77 -20.81
N LYS A 44 -16.03 -0.12 -19.86
CA LYS A 44 -16.89 -1.22 -19.40
C LYS A 44 -17.56 -0.86 -18.06
N SER A 45 -18.87 -1.10 -17.97
CA SER A 45 -19.66 -0.85 -16.77
C SER A 45 -19.21 -1.73 -15.60
N VAL A 46 -18.88 -1.11 -14.46
CA VAL A 46 -18.53 -1.78 -13.20
C VAL A 46 -19.57 -1.54 -12.11
N TYR A 47 -20.42 -0.52 -12.27
CA TYR A 47 -21.52 -0.22 -11.38
C TYR A 47 -22.60 0.52 -12.14
N SER A 48 -23.86 0.18 -11.88
CA SER A 48 -25.02 0.82 -12.48
C SER A 48 -26.21 0.64 -11.55
N ASP A 49 -26.41 1.59 -10.64
CA ASP A 49 -27.50 1.55 -9.67
C ASP A 49 -27.90 2.98 -9.25
N VAL A 50 -29.02 3.11 -8.53
CA VAL A 50 -29.43 4.35 -7.86
C VAL A 50 -28.58 4.49 -6.60
N PRO A 51 -27.66 5.46 -6.52
CA PRO A 51 -26.76 5.54 -5.39
C PRO A 51 -27.50 5.98 -4.13
N PHE A 52 -27.17 5.37 -3.00
CA PHE A 52 -27.65 5.84 -1.70
C PHE A 52 -26.95 7.15 -1.33
N CYS A 53 -27.67 8.25 -1.55
CA CYS A 53 -27.18 9.60 -1.27
C CYS A 53 -26.83 9.79 0.22
N ASN A 54 -25.78 10.56 0.49
CA ASN A 54 -25.29 10.88 1.83
C ASN A 54 -24.72 9.67 2.61
N LEU A 55 -24.39 8.58 1.92
CA LEU A 55 -23.47 7.57 2.47
C LEU A 55 -22.07 8.16 2.59
N ARG A 56 -21.37 7.81 3.66
CA ARG A 56 -20.01 8.32 3.93
C ARG A 56 -18.98 7.85 2.90
N ARG A 57 -19.13 6.64 2.34
CA ARG A 57 -18.21 6.03 1.37
C ARG A 57 -18.86 4.79 0.74
N ALA A 58 -18.80 4.67 -0.57
CA ALA A 58 -19.16 3.49 -1.35
C ALA A 58 -17.89 2.87 -1.94
N GLU A 59 -17.86 1.55 -2.06
CA GLU A 59 -16.71 0.79 -2.57
C GLU A 59 -17.18 -0.22 -3.61
N ILE A 60 -16.43 -0.31 -4.70
CA ILE A 60 -16.67 -1.24 -5.81
C ILE A 60 -15.38 -1.98 -6.09
N GLU A 61 -15.43 -3.31 -6.01
CA GLU A 61 -14.34 -4.16 -6.48
C GLU A 61 -14.32 -4.18 -8.02
N ILE A 62 -13.16 -3.91 -8.61
CA ILE A 62 -12.97 -3.85 -10.06
C ILE A 62 -12.31 -5.14 -10.51
N ASP A 63 -12.98 -5.84 -11.43
CA ASP A 63 -12.44 -7.03 -12.06
C ASP A 63 -11.10 -6.76 -12.73
N ARG A 64 -10.10 -7.61 -12.43
CA ARG A 64 -8.74 -7.51 -12.97
C ARG A 64 -8.70 -7.41 -14.51
N ASP A 65 -9.62 -8.08 -15.19
CA ASP A 65 -9.72 -8.10 -16.66
C ASP A 65 -10.13 -6.75 -17.28
N LEU A 66 -10.59 -5.81 -16.45
CA LEU A 66 -10.95 -4.45 -16.85
C LEU A 66 -9.78 -3.48 -16.73
N ILE A 67 -8.69 -3.91 -16.09
CA ILE A 67 -7.56 -3.07 -15.70
C ILE A 67 -6.39 -3.31 -16.65
N ARG A 68 -5.69 -2.23 -17.00
CA ARG A 68 -4.57 -2.24 -17.94
C ARG A 68 -3.35 -1.58 -17.31
N GLY A 69 -2.16 -1.94 -17.80
CA GLY A 69 -0.94 -1.28 -17.40
C GLY A 69 -0.89 0.12 -18.01
N GLY A 70 -0.39 1.09 -17.25
CA GLY A 70 -0.43 2.50 -17.59
C GLY A 70 -1.78 3.13 -17.28
N SER A 71 -2.29 3.93 -18.21
CA SER A 71 -3.50 4.74 -18.00
C SER A 71 -4.79 3.91 -18.08
N ASN A 72 -5.64 4.07 -17.07
CA ASN A 72 -6.99 3.53 -16.98
C ASN A 72 -7.96 4.70 -16.86
N SER A 73 -9.01 4.71 -17.70
CA SER A 73 -10.06 5.72 -17.59
C SER A 73 -11.17 5.24 -16.67
N VAL A 74 -11.61 6.11 -15.77
CA VAL A 74 -12.80 5.92 -14.94
C VAL A 74 -13.80 7.00 -15.31
N THR A 75 -14.94 6.59 -15.86
CA THR A 75 -16.00 7.47 -16.31
C THR A 75 -17.21 7.31 -15.39
N PHE A 76 -17.75 8.44 -14.94
CA PHE A 76 -18.98 8.52 -14.17
C PHE A 76 -20.03 9.20 -15.04
N ALA A 77 -21.16 8.54 -15.25
CA ALA A 77 -22.25 9.02 -16.08
C ALA A 77 -23.58 8.92 -15.32
N GLY A 78 -24.38 9.98 -15.38
CA GLY A 78 -25.70 9.98 -14.75
C GLY A 78 -26.62 11.06 -15.33
N GLU A 79 -27.91 10.87 -15.13
CA GLU A 79 -28.95 11.86 -15.45
C GLU A 79 -29.25 12.77 -14.25
N GLY A 80 -29.07 12.25 -13.03
CA GLY A 80 -29.29 12.96 -11.77
C GLY A 80 -28.22 13.98 -11.38
N ASP A 81 -28.53 14.76 -10.34
CA ASP A 81 -27.66 15.80 -9.78
C ASP A 81 -26.76 15.25 -8.67
N TYR A 82 -25.77 14.43 -9.07
CA TYR A 82 -24.78 13.85 -8.15
C TYR A 82 -23.52 14.72 -8.05
N ALA A 83 -23.03 14.90 -6.82
CA ALA A 83 -21.68 15.33 -6.53
C ALA A 83 -20.87 14.12 -6.01
N LEU A 84 -19.84 13.75 -6.77
CA LEU A 84 -18.91 12.68 -6.41
C LEU A 84 -17.65 13.28 -5.80
N GLU A 85 -17.33 12.87 -4.58
CA GLU A 85 -16.16 13.32 -3.84
C GLU A 85 -15.31 12.14 -3.38
N GLN A 86 -14.09 12.43 -2.93
CA GLN A 86 -13.17 11.43 -2.34
C GLN A 86 -12.98 10.19 -3.24
N ILE A 87 -12.90 10.41 -4.55
CA ILE A 87 -12.69 9.34 -5.53
C ILE A 87 -11.26 8.84 -5.36
N GLU A 88 -11.13 7.60 -4.91
CA GLU A 88 -9.85 6.95 -4.60
C GLU A 88 -9.82 5.55 -5.21
N TRP A 89 -8.67 5.21 -5.79
CA TRP A 89 -8.40 3.88 -6.34
C TRP A 89 -7.31 3.21 -5.52
N GLN A 90 -7.62 2.02 -5.02
CA GLN A 90 -6.72 1.22 -4.22
C GLN A 90 -6.41 -0.08 -4.95
N SER A 91 -5.13 -0.34 -5.19
CA SER A 91 -4.63 -1.61 -5.71
C SER A 91 -4.14 -2.47 -4.53
N LEU A 92 -4.68 -3.68 -4.39
CA LEU A 92 -4.16 -4.70 -3.47
C LEU A 92 -3.37 -5.72 -4.30
N LEU A 93 -2.10 -5.92 -4.00
CA LEU A 93 -1.21 -6.82 -4.73
C LEU A 93 -1.11 -8.18 -4.03
N ARG A 94 -1.10 -9.27 -4.80
CA ARG A 94 -0.92 -10.67 -4.43
C ARG A 94 0.45 -10.83 -3.83
N GLY A 95 0.50 -10.71 -2.51
CA GLY A 95 1.72 -10.85 -1.79
C GLY A 95 2.74 -9.79 -2.20
N GLU A 96 2.65 -8.64 -1.57
CA GLU A 96 3.83 -8.24 -0.82
C GLU A 96 4.06 -9.32 0.24
N ARG A 97 4.64 -10.45 -0.20
CA ARG A 97 4.98 -11.55 0.68
C ARG A 97 5.86 -10.92 1.73
N ALA A 98 5.39 -10.99 2.97
CA ALA A 98 6.21 -10.50 4.05
C ALA A 98 7.55 -11.21 3.96
N SER A 99 8.62 -10.44 3.76
CA SER A 99 9.93 -11.01 3.56
C SER A 99 10.47 -11.33 4.94
N GLU A 100 10.69 -12.62 5.20
CA GLU A 100 11.14 -13.13 6.49
C GLU A 100 12.63 -13.52 6.41
N PHE A 101 13.43 -12.99 7.32
CA PHE A 101 14.87 -13.20 7.39
C PHE A 101 15.23 -13.61 8.81
N ALA A 102 15.98 -14.69 8.94
CA ALA A 102 16.51 -15.11 10.25
C ALA A 102 18.01 -14.79 10.32
N PHE A 103 18.45 -14.33 11.48
CA PHE A 103 19.87 -14.18 11.78
C PHE A 103 20.17 -14.71 13.19
N VAL A 104 21.44 -15.01 13.44
CA VAL A 104 21.89 -15.49 14.76
C VAL A 104 22.88 -14.49 15.32
N ILE A 105 22.65 -14.06 16.56
CA ILE A 105 23.62 -13.29 17.35
C ILE A 105 24.25 -14.22 18.39
N ASP A 106 25.56 -14.13 18.58
CA ASP A 106 26.20 -14.89 19.65
C ASP A 106 25.95 -14.27 21.03
N THR A 107 26.10 -15.09 22.06
CA THR A 107 25.76 -14.73 23.43
C THR A 107 26.61 -13.58 24.00
N ASP A 108 27.83 -13.37 23.50
CA ASP A 108 28.68 -12.28 23.98
C ASP A 108 28.29 -10.96 23.32
N ASP A 109 28.07 -10.95 22.00
CA ASP A 109 27.54 -9.79 21.27
C ASP A 109 26.15 -9.39 21.78
N TYR A 110 25.27 -10.35 22.08
CA TYR A 110 23.97 -10.09 22.69
C TYR A 110 24.11 -9.39 24.05
N LYS A 111 25.01 -9.86 24.93
CA LYS A 111 25.21 -9.22 26.24
C LYS A 111 25.76 -7.81 26.10
N ASP A 112 26.65 -7.58 25.14
CA ASP A 112 27.22 -6.26 24.90
C ASP A 112 26.15 -5.30 24.35
N ALA A 113 25.31 -5.76 23.43
CA ALA A 113 24.14 -5.02 22.95
C ALA A 113 23.17 -4.66 24.09
N ARG A 114 22.80 -5.65 24.94
CA ARG A 114 21.90 -5.42 26.09
C ARG A 114 22.47 -4.48 27.16
N ARG A 115 23.78 -4.30 27.20
CA ARG A 115 24.46 -3.38 28.12
C ARG A 115 24.69 -1.99 27.52
N GLY A 116 24.36 -1.79 26.24
CA GLY A 116 24.67 -0.56 25.50
C GLY A 116 26.17 -0.37 25.28
N ILE A 117 26.94 -1.46 25.22
CA ILE A 117 28.37 -1.43 24.88
C ILE A 117 28.55 -1.38 23.36
N ARG A 118 27.66 -2.07 22.64
CA ARG A 118 27.56 -2.08 21.18
C ARG A 118 26.13 -1.81 20.75
N ASP A 119 25.96 -1.25 19.58
CA ASP A 119 24.65 -1.08 18.97
C ASP A 119 24.46 -2.05 17.80
N VAL A 120 23.24 -2.56 17.67
CA VAL A 120 22.85 -3.44 16.56
C VAL A 120 21.88 -2.70 15.69
N PHE A 121 22.19 -2.63 14.39
CA PHE A 121 21.39 -1.92 13.41
C PHE A 121 20.93 -2.84 12.29
N VAL A 122 19.76 -2.57 11.75
CA VAL A 122 19.37 -3.03 10.42
C VAL A 122 19.48 -1.86 9.46
N VAL A 123 20.25 -2.07 8.40
CA VAL A 123 20.46 -1.09 7.34
C VAL A 123 19.72 -1.55 6.09
N PHE A 124 18.90 -0.66 5.54
CA PHE A 124 18.19 -0.82 4.29
C PHE A 124 18.77 0.11 3.25
N ASP A 125 19.15 -0.44 2.09
CA ASP A 125 19.43 0.34 0.89
C ASP A 125 18.31 0.11 -0.12
N PHE A 126 17.70 1.18 -0.60
CA PHE A 126 16.60 1.17 -1.55
C PHE A 126 17.08 1.56 -2.96
N ALA A 127 16.33 1.16 -3.99
CA ALA A 127 16.55 1.70 -5.31
C ALA A 127 16.31 3.22 -5.33
N LEU A 128 17.12 3.94 -6.12
CA LEU A 128 17.00 5.39 -6.27
C LEU A 128 15.61 5.76 -6.82
N SER A 129 14.76 6.30 -5.95
CA SER A 129 13.44 6.84 -6.29
C SER A 129 13.11 8.02 -5.38
N ASN A 130 12.30 8.96 -5.90
CA ASN A 130 11.77 10.09 -5.13
C ASN A 130 10.42 9.76 -4.48
N ASP A 131 10.01 8.50 -4.53
CA ASP A 131 8.73 8.05 -4.01
C ASP A 131 8.85 7.76 -2.50
N LEU A 132 7.78 8.06 -1.77
CA LEU A 132 7.63 7.67 -0.37
C LEU A 132 7.74 6.15 -0.26
N LYS A 133 8.42 5.65 0.76
CA LYS A 133 8.55 4.22 1.07
C LYS A 133 7.93 4.01 2.44
N THR A 134 6.88 3.19 2.49
CA THR A 134 6.13 2.91 3.71
C THR A 134 6.06 1.40 3.92
N PHE A 135 6.50 0.93 5.09
CA PHE A 135 6.47 -0.48 5.44
C PHE A 135 6.45 -0.70 6.96
N ASP A 136 5.92 -1.85 7.37
CA ASP A 136 6.02 -2.37 8.74
C ASP A 136 7.27 -3.25 8.82
N PHE A 137 8.19 -2.89 9.71
CA PHE A 137 9.34 -3.70 10.09
C PHE A 137 9.01 -4.44 11.38
N PHE A 138 9.23 -5.76 11.40
CA PHE A 138 9.09 -6.56 12.62
C PHE A 138 10.41 -7.20 12.98
N ILE A 139 10.73 -7.20 14.28
CA ILE A 139 11.84 -7.95 14.87
C ILE A 139 11.31 -8.72 16.09
N ASN A 140 11.34 -10.04 16.05
CA ASN A 140 10.82 -10.91 17.13
C ASN A 140 9.41 -10.50 17.60
N GLU A 141 8.49 -10.30 16.65
CA GLU A 141 7.10 -9.87 16.87
C GLU A 141 6.88 -8.39 17.23
N GLU A 142 7.93 -7.63 17.55
CA GLU A 142 7.83 -6.18 17.80
C GLU A 142 7.74 -5.40 16.49
N GLU A 143 6.75 -4.51 16.37
CA GLU A 143 6.43 -3.77 15.14
C GLU A 143 6.96 -2.33 15.18
N ILE A 144 7.61 -1.92 14.10
CA ILE A 144 8.09 -0.57 13.85
C ILE A 144 7.55 -0.11 12.50
N GLU A 145 6.75 0.96 12.50
CA GLU A 145 6.28 1.59 11.27
C GLU A 145 7.37 2.50 10.69
N VAL A 146 7.72 2.28 9.43
CA VAL A 146 8.72 3.07 8.70
C VAL A 146 8.05 3.86 7.59
N ASN A 147 8.37 5.15 7.52
CA ASN A 147 8.00 6.07 6.46
C ASN A 147 9.21 6.92 6.10
N THR A 148 9.77 6.74 4.90
CA THR A 148 10.95 7.50 4.46
C THR A 148 10.93 7.83 2.97
N PHE A 149 11.55 8.95 2.58
CA PHE A 149 11.86 9.26 1.18
C PHE A 149 13.30 8.92 0.81
N ASP A 150 14.14 8.64 1.81
CA ASP A 150 15.58 8.42 1.62
C ASP A 150 15.85 7.12 0.86
N ASP A 151 17.05 7.04 0.28
CA ASP A 151 17.59 5.87 -0.40
C ASP A 151 18.29 4.89 0.56
N SER A 152 18.58 5.32 1.79
CA SER A 152 19.08 4.48 2.87
C SER A 152 18.30 4.75 4.16
N PHE A 153 18.03 3.71 4.94
CA PHE A 153 17.37 3.83 6.24
C PHE A 153 17.98 2.89 7.28
N LEU A 154 18.12 3.36 8.51
CA LEU A 154 18.79 2.67 9.60
C LEU A 154 17.86 2.55 10.80
N ILE A 155 17.73 1.34 11.34
CA ILE A 155 16.91 1.02 12.52
C ILE A 155 17.79 0.40 13.59
N THR A 156 17.85 1.00 14.77
CA THR A 156 18.47 0.36 15.95
C THR A 156 17.55 -0.73 16.48
N ILE A 157 18.08 -1.95 16.60
CA ILE A 157 17.33 -3.12 17.06
C ILE A 157 17.84 -3.73 18.37
N SER A 158 18.86 -3.13 19.00
CA SER A 158 19.50 -3.63 20.24
C SER A 158 18.51 -4.08 21.33
N ASP A 159 17.42 -3.32 21.49
CA ASP A 159 16.43 -3.56 22.54
C ASP A 159 15.45 -4.71 22.24
N PHE A 160 15.37 -5.15 20.98
CA PHE A 160 14.42 -6.17 20.51
C PHE A 160 15.07 -7.53 20.25
N LEU A 161 16.38 -7.65 20.48
CA LEU A 161 17.12 -8.89 20.26
C LEU A 161 16.78 -9.96 21.29
N GLU A 162 16.81 -11.20 20.84
CA GLU A 162 16.83 -12.42 21.64
C GLU A 162 18.21 -13.09 21.54
N ASP A 163 18.64 -13.80 22.59
CA ASP A 163 19.88 -14.59 22.59
C ASP A 163 19.75 -15.75 21.58
N GLY A 164 20.67 -15.80 20.61
CA GLY A 164 20.64 -16.78 19.54
C GLY A 164 19.86 -16.32 18.31
N SER A 165 18.78 -17.03 17.96
CA SER A 165 18.07 -16.84 16.69
C SER A 165 17.06 -15.69 16.79
N ASN A 166 17.11 -14.79 15.80
CA ASN A 166 16.24 -13.64 15.68
C ASN A 166 15.51 -13.69 14.33
N LEU A 167 14.28 -13.18 14.27
CA LEU A 167 13.46 -13.14 13.06
C LEU A 167 13.09 -11.70 12.71
N ILE A 168 13.48 -11.28 11.52
CA ILE A 168 13.07 -10.03 10.88
C ILE A 168 11.94 -10.35 9.89
N LYS A 169 10.90 -9.54 9.88
CA LYS A 169 9.84 -9.58 8.88
C LYS A 169 9.55 -8.20 8.34
N LEU A 170 9.39 -8.08 7.02
CA LEU A 170 9.06 -6.83 6.35
C LEU A 170 7.70 -6.95 5.70
N ARG A 171 6.80 -6.00 5.95
CA ARG A 171 5.53 -5.88 5.24
C ARG A 171 5.44 -4.49 4.60
N PRO A 172 5.72 -4.35 3.30
CA PRO A 172 5.47 -3.10 2.61
C PRO A 172 3.99 -2.70 2.69
N ARG A 173 3.74 -1.38 2.63
CA ARG A 173 2.40 -0.78 2.50
C ARG A 173 2.25 -0.07 1.14
N ASN A 174 3.35 0.07 0.41
CA ASN A 174 3.40 0.55 -0.96
C ASN A 174 4.60 -0.05 -1.70
N SER A 175 4.63 0.11 -3.03
CA SER A 175 5.66 -0.50 -3.86
C SER A 175 6.98 0.30 -3.86
N PHE A 176 8.07 -0.38 -3.50
CA PHE A 176 9.44 0.10 -3.63
C PHE A 176 10.40 -1.09 -3.73
N ASP A 177 11.61 -0.85 -4.22
CA ASP A 177 12.65 -1.88 -4.35
C ASP A 177 13.70 -1.74 -3.24
N ILE A 178 14.01 -2.83 -2.55
CA ILE A 178 15.14 -2.95 -1.62
C ILE A 178 16.32 -3.55 -2.39
N ILE A 179 17.43 -2.81 -2.48
CA ILE A 179 18.68 -3.30 -3.07
C ILE A 179 19.37 -4.25 -2.09
N GLU A 180 19.51 -3.83 -0.84
CA GLU A 180 20.22 -4.59 0.20
C GLU A 180 19.55 -4.39 1.56
N MET A 181 19.53 -5.46 2.35
CA MET A 181 19.24 -5.41 3.78
C MET A 181 20.33 -6.16 4.51
N ARG A 182 20.95 -5.53 5.51
CA ARG A 182 22.00 -6.17 6.32
C ARG A 182 21.88 -5.78 7.79
N VAL A 183 22.37 -6.66 8.65
CA VAL A 183 22.49 -6.43 10.10
C VAL A 183 23.93 -6.05 10.40
N GLU A 184 24.13 -4.93 11.07
CA GLU A 184 25.44 -4.41 11.46
C GLU A 184 25.55 -4.31 12.98
N LEU A 185 26.76 -4.50 13.48
CA LEU A 185 27.12 -4.39 14.89
C LEU A 185 28.25 -3.36 15.00
N GLU A 186 28.04 -2.29 15.76
CA GLU A 186 29.03 -1.22 16.00
C GLU A 186 29.43 -1.13 17.48
#